data_AF-A0A8T4FIK5-F1
#
_entry.id   AF-A0A8T4FIK5-F1
#
_cell.length_a   1.000
_cell.length_b   1.000
_cell.length_c   1.000
_cell.angle_alpha   90.00
_cell.angle_beta   90.00
_cell.angle_gamma   90.00
#
_symmetry.space_group_name_H-M   'P 1'
#
loop_
_entity.id
_entity.type
_entity.pdbx_description
1 polymer ?
#
loop_
_entity_poly.entity_id
_entity_poly.type
_entity_poly.pdbx_seq_one_letter_code
_entity_poly.pdbx_strand_id
1 'polypeptide(L)'
;MSVDNTRFNLAWLSVVLFIAVAIILGFLNMPMMACVGVFFLGLGAVLAALGALVGKPENMLIGGGAALAIVGLVLIVMNYTAIPLGLLLAAIVLVIAITGIIITIAKNKK
;
A
#
# COMPACT_ATOMS: atom_id res chain seq x y z
N MET A 1 -10.85 -12.17 23.11
CA MET A 1 -10.48 -10.91 22.41
C MET A 1 -9.13 -11.08 21.70
N SER A 2 -9.03 -11.91 20.66
CA SER A 2 -7.77 -12.15 19.92
C SER A 2 -7.83 -11.77 18.43
N VAL A 3 -8.94 -11.16 17.98
CA VAL A 3 -9.21 -10.91 16.55
C VAL A 3 -8.55 -9.63 16.02
N ASP A 4 -8.10 -8.71 16.89
CA ASP A 4 -7.58 -7.39 16.46
C ASP A 4 -6.07 -7.33 16.21
N ASN A 5 -5.26 -8.11 16.95
CA ASN A 5 -3.80 -7.96 16.87
C ASN A 5 -3.22 -8.33 15.49
N THR A 6 -3.82 -9.29 14.77
CA THR A 6 -3.27 -9.74 13.49
C THR A 6 -3.48 -8.72 12.37
N ARG A 7 -4.69 -8.15 12.24
CA ARG A 7 -4.95 -7.11 11.23
C ARG A 7 -4.16 -5.85 11.52
N PHE A 8 -4.10 -5.45 12.80
CA PHE A 8 -3.33 -4.29 13.22
C PHE A 8 -1.82 -4.48 12.98
N ASN A 9 -1.26 -5.64 13.33
CA ASN A 9 0.16 -5.95 13.08
C ASN A 9 0.49 -6.01 11.58
N LEU A 10 -0.39 -6.56 10.75
CA LEU A 10 -0.20 -6.59 9.30
C LEU A 10 -0.34 -5.20 8.66
N ALA A 11 -1.24 -4.36 9.17
CA ALA A 11 -1.32 -2.96 8.76
C ALA A 11 -0.03 -2.20 9.11
N TRP A 12 0.50 -2.35 10.32
CA TRP A 12 1.78 -1.76 10.70
C TRP A 12 2.96 -2.30 9.90
N LEU A 13 2.99 -3.60 9.63
CA LEU A 13 3.99 -4.20 8.75
C LEU A 13 3.95 -3.55 7.35
N SER A 14 2.75 -3.30 6.82
CA SER A 14 2.59 -2.62 5.54
C SER A 14 3.13 -1.19 5.55
N VAL A 15 2.93 -0.44 6.64
CA VAL A 15 3.49 0.91 6.80
C VAL A 15 5.01 0.87 6.71
N VAL A 16 5.66 -0.02 7.48
CA VAL A 16 7.12 -0.14 7.49
C VAL A 16 7.65 -0.56 6.10
N LEU A 17 6.99 -1.52 5.45
CA LEU A 17 7.38 -1.98 4.11
C LEU A 17 7.25 -0.87 3.06
N PHE A 18 6.14 -0.13 3.06
CA PHE A 18 5.94 0.93 2.08
C PHE A 18 6.81 2.16 2.35
N ILE A 19 7.19 2.43 3.61
CA ILE A 19 8.24 3.42 3.92
C ILE A 19 9.56 2.98 3.29
N ALA A 20 9.97 1.72 3.48
CA ALA A 20 11.20 1.21 2.88
C ALA A 20 11.18 1.28 1.34
N VAL A 21 10.05 0.91 0.72
CA VAL A 21 9.86 1.03 -0.74
C VAL A 21 9.96 2.48 -1.19
N ALA A 22 9.29 3.42 -0.50
CA ALA A 22 9.34 4.84 -0.85
C ALA A 22 10.76 5.42 -0.75
N ILE A 23 11.53 5.00 0.27
CA ILE A 23 12.94 5.38 0.42
C ILE A 23 13.78 4.84 -0.75
N ILE A 24 13.64 3.55 -1.08
CA ILE A 24 14.37 2.92 -2.19
C ILE A 24 14.05 3.61 -3.51
N LEU A 25 12.77 3.90 -3.79
CA LEU A 25 12.36 4.61 -5.00
C LEU A 25 12.94 6.03 -5.04
N GLY A 26 12.97 6.72 -3.90
CA GLY A 26 13.62 8.03 -3.79
C GLY A 26 15.12 7.99 -4.09
N PHE A 27 15.83 6.97 -3.58
CA PHE A 27 17.24 6.73 -3.93
C PHE A 27 17.45 6.47 -5.41
N LEU A 28 16.46 5.89 -6.10
CA LEU A 28 16.49 5.62 -7.54
C LEU A 28 16.04 6.83 -8.39
N ASN A 29 16.06 8.05 -7.85
CA ASN A 29 15.64 9.30 -8.50
C ASN A 29 14.13 9.42 -8.78
N MET A 30 13.26 8.73 -8.02
CA MET A 30 11.83 9.05 -8.06
C MET A 30 11.56 10.35 -7.26
N PRO A 31 10.75 11.30 -7.79
CA PRO A 31 10.38 12.51 -7.08
C PRO A 31 9.74 12.21 -5.72
N MET A 32 10.07 12.99 -4.69
CA MET A 32 9.55 12.78 -3.32
C MET A 32 8.02 12.69 -3.27
N MET A 33 7.31 13.54 -4.03
CA MET A 33 5.84 13.51 -4.11
C MET A 33 5.31 12.20 -4.72
N ALA A 34 6.02 11.63 -5.70
CA ALA A 34 5.68 10.33 -6.27
C ALA A 34 5.96 9.20 -5.29
N CYS A 35 7.06 9.25 -4.51
CA CYS A 35 7.35 8.28 -3.46
C CYS A 35 6.27 8.26 -2.38
N VAL A 36 5.83 9.45 -1.94
CA VAL A 36 4.69 9.60 -1.01
C VAL A 36 3.40 9.06 -1.64
N GLY A 37 3.21 9.28 -2.93
CA GLY A 37 2.11 8.71 -3.69
C GLY A 37 2.11 7.18 -3.67
N VAL A 38 3.26 6.55 -3.94
CA VAL A 38 3.42 5.08 -3.89
C VAL A 38 3.18 4.54 -2.48
N PHE A 39 3.63 5.25 -1.44
CA PHE A 39 3.35 4.91 -0.06
C PHE A 39 1.85 4.88 0.23
N PHE A 40 1.12 5.94 -0.11
CA PHE A 40 -0.32 6.01 0.11
C PHE A 40 -1.12 5.03 -0.76
N LEU A 41 -0.69 4.83 -2.00
CA LEU A 41 -1.26 3.83 -2.91
C LEU A 41 -1.14 2.43 -2.31
N GLY A 42 0.06 2.07 -1.86
CA GLY A 42 0.35 0.77 -1.26
C GLY A 42 -0.36 0.54 0.07
N LEU A 43 -0.26 1.51 0.99
CA LEU A 43 -0.94 1.43 2.28
C LEU A 43 -2.46 1.36 2.11
N GLY A 44 -3.02 2.19 1.24
CA GLY A 44 -4.45 2.20 0.93
C GLY A 44 -4.93 0.86 0.35
N ALA A 45 -4.18 0.28 -0.58
CA ALA A 45 -4.48 -1.03 -1.15
C ALA A 45 -4.47 -2.15 -0.10
N VAL A 46 -3.48 -2.14 0.81
CA VAL A 46 -3.41 -3.12 1.90
C VAL A 46 -4.56 -2.95 2.88
N LEU A 47 -4.86 -1.73 3.32
CA LEU A 47 -5.97 -1.47 4.24
C LEU A 47 -7.30 -1.88 3.62
N ALA A 48 -7.54 -1.54 2.36
CA ALA A 48 -8.75 -1.94 1.65
C ALA A 48 -8.86 -3.46 1.55
N ALA A 49 -7.77 -4.14 1.20
CA ALA A 49 -7.75 -5.60 1.10
C ALA A 49 -7.92 -6.31 2.45
N LEU A 50 -7.27 -5.81 3.51
CA LEU A 50 -7.44 -6.34 4.86
C LEU A 50 -8.89 -6.16 5.35
N GLY A 51 -9.49 -5.00 5.07
CA GLY A 51 -10.88 -4.70 5.42
C GLY A 51 -11.90 -5.56 4.67
N ALA A 52 -11.61 -5.93 3.42
CA ALA A 52 -12.51 -6.73 2.58
C ALA A 52 -12.36 -8.25 2.75
N LEU A 53 -11.11 -8.74 2.92
CA LEU A 53 -10.81 -10.17 2.78
C LEU A 53 -10.47 -10.88 4.10
N VAL A 54 -10.11 -10.15 5.14
CA VAL A 54 -9.74 -10.70 6.44
C VAL A 54 -10.91 -10.48 7.39
N GLY A 55 -11.23 -11.45 8.25
CA GLY A 55 -12.31 -11.36 9.25
C GLY A 55 -13.71 -11.03 8.69
N LYS A 56 -14.47 -10.18 9.41
CA LYS A 56 -15.74 -9.59 8.97
C LYS A 56 -15.47 -8.33 8.14
N PRO A 57 -16.21 -8.09 7.05
CA PRO A 57 -15.99 -6.92 6.21
C PRO A 57 -16.23 -5.63 7.00
N GLU A 58 -15.27 -4.70 6.95
CA GLU A 58 -15.34 -3.41 7.63
C GLU A 58 -15.34 -2.28 6.59
N ASN A 59 -16.54 -1.78 6.28
CA ASN A 59 -16.74 -0.75 5.25
C ASN A 59 -15.95 0.54 5.51
N MET A 60 -15.71 0.90 6.78
CA MET A 60 -14.85 2.04 7.12
C MET A 60 -13.39 1.81 6.75
N LEU A 61 -12.84 0.61 6.98
CA LEU A 61 -11.46 0.28 6.65
C LEU A 61 -11.28 0.19 5.12
N ILE A 62 -12.28 -0.37 4.44
CA ILE A 62 -12.31 -0.47 2.97
C ILE A 62 -12.38 0.92 2.34
N GLY A 63 -13.32 1.76 2.77
CA GLY A 63 -13.50 3.11 2.25
C GLY A 63 -12.30 4.02 2.57
N GLY A 64 -11.79 3.97 3.79
CA GLY A 64 -10.59 4.72 4.19
C GLY A 64 -9.35 4.30 3.41
N GLY A 65 -9.14 2.98 3.23
CA GLY A 65 -8.05 2.44 2.41
C GLY A 65 -8.17 2.84 0.94
N ALA A 66 -9.37 2.75 0.36
CA ALA A 66 -9.61 3.16 -1.02
C ALA A 66 -9.37 4.67 -1.23
N ALA A 67 -9.82 5.52 -0.30
CA ALA A 67 -9.56 6.95 -0.36
C ALA A 67 -8.05 7.26 -0.31
N LEU A 68 -7.31 6.61 0.60
CA LEU A 68 -5.85 6.69 0.66
C LEU A 68 -5.18 6.27 -0.64
N ALA A 69 -5.66 5.18 -1.24
CA ALA A 69 -5.12 4.70 -2.51
C ALA A 69 -5.36 5.69 -3.66
N ILE A 70 -6.53 6.33 -3.70
CA ILE A 70 -6.87 7.38 -4.67
C ILE A 70 -5.95 8.59 -4.49
N VAL A 71 -5.71 9.04 -3.25
CA VAL A 71 -4.77 10.14 -2.97
C VAL A 71 -3.37 9.77 -3.47
N GLY A 72 -2.92 8.54 -3.20
CA GLY A 72 -1.63 8.05 -3.69
C GLY A 72 -1.53 8.05 -5.21
N LEU A 73 -2.58 7.58 -5.89
CA LEU A 73 -2.69 7.59 -7.35
C LEU A 73 -2.59 9.02 -7.90
N VAL A 74 -3.35 9.96 -7.34
CA VAL A 74 -3.34 11.37 -7.78
C VAL A 74 -1.95 11.97 -7.66
N LEU A 75 -1.23 11.73 -6.56
CA LEU A 75 0.13 12.22 -6.37
C LEU A 75 1.11 11.65 -7.41
N ILE A 76 0.98 10.37 -7.76
CA ILE A 76 1.78 9.75 -8.83
C ILE A 76 1.44 10.37 -10.19
N VAL A 77 0.14 10.50 -10.51
CA VAL A 77 -0.33 11.08 -11.78
C VAL A 77 0.12 12.52 -11.93
N MET A 78 0.08 13.34 -10.88
CA MET A 78 0.57 14.72 -10.93
C MET A 78 2.08 14.84 -11.19
N ASN A 79 2.84 13.77 -10.96
CA ASN A 79 4.30 13.75 -11.12
C ASN A 79 4.76 12.82 -12.25
N TYR A 80 3.85 12.30 -13.09
CA TYR A 80 4.16 11.21 -14.04
C TYR A 80 5.27 11.56 -15.04
N THR A 81 5.38 12.83 -15.45
CA THR A 81 6.39 13.31 -16.40
C THR A 81 7.80 13.30 -15.82
N ALA A 82 7.93 13.34 -14.50
CA ALA A 82 9.19 13.33 -13.78
C ALA A 82 9.60 11.92 -13.32
N ILE A 83 8.77 10.90 -13.55
CA ILE A 83 9.03 9.52 -13.13
C ILE A 83 9.51 8.70 -14.35
N PRO A 84 10.69 8.07 -14.29
CA PRO A 84 11.09 7.10 -15.30
C PRO A 84 10.08 5.95 -15.37
N LEU A 85 9.59 5.63 -16.58
CA LEU A 85 8.54 4.59 -16.79
C LEU A 85 8.88 3.25 -16.13
N GLY A 86 10.15 2.84 -16.16
CA GLY A 86 10.60 1.59 -15.52
C GLY A 86 10.39 1.60 -14.00
N LEU A 87 10.60 2.74 -13.33
CA LEU A 87 10.38 2.89 -11.89
C LEU A 87 8.89 2.93 -11.54
N LEU A 88 8.08 3.56 -12.39
CA LEU A 88 6.62 3.56 -12.22
C LEU A 88 6.05 2.14 -12.28
N LEU A 89 6.45 1.36 -13.30
CA LEU A 89 6.04 -0.04 -13.42
C LEU A 89 6.53 -0.88 -12.25
N ALA A 90 7.80 -0.72 -11.84
CA ALA A 90 8.34 -1.42 -10.68
C ALA A 90 7.56 -1.10 -9.39
N ALA A 91 7.18 0.16 -9.18
CA ALA A 91 6.39 0.58 -8.03
C ALA A 91 5.00 -0.06 -8.02
N ILE A 92 4.31 -0.11 -9.17
CA ILE A 92 3.00 -0.76 -9.29
C ILE A 92 3.11 -2.26 -8.99
N VAL A 93 4.11 -2.93 -9.58
CA VAL A 93 4.35 -4.36 -9.35
C VAL A 93 4.67 -4.63 -7.87
N LEU A 94 5.48 -3.79 -7.23
CA LEU A 94 5.79 -3.89 -5.80
C LEU A 94 4.55 -3.73 -4.93
N VAL A 95 3.69 -2.76 -5.22
CA VAL A 95 2.44 -2.54 -4.48
C VAL A 95 1.54 -3.76 -4.57
N ILE A 96 1.35 -4.31 -5.78
CA ILE A 96 0.54 -5.51 -5.99
C ILE A 96 1.15 -6.70 -5.26
N ALA A 97 2.47 -6.90 -5.36
CA ALA A 97 3.18 -8.01 -4.73
C ALA A 97 3.09 -7.95 -3.20
N ILE A 98 3.40 -6.80 -2.60
CA ILE A 98 3.35 -6.61 -1.13
C ILE A 98 1.91 -6.79 -0.63
N THR A 99 0.94 -6.22 -1.33
CA THR A 99 -0.48 -6.38 -0.99
C THR A 99 -0.90 -7.85 -1.03
N GLY A 100 -0.53 -8.57 -2.10
CA GLY A 100 -0.80 -10.00 -2.25
C GLY A 100 -0.15 -10.86 -1.14
N ILE A 101 1.11 -10.58 -0.80
CA ILE A 101 1.83 -11.26 0.29
C ILE A 101 1.11 -11.05 1.62
N ILE A 102 0.73 -9.81 1.95
CA ILE A 102 0.06 -9.48 3.20
C ILE A 102 -1.31 -10.18 3.28
N ILE A 103 -2.08 -10.19 2.19
CA ILE A 103 -3.37 -10.91 2.12
C ILE A 103 -3.15 -12.42 2.35
N THR A 104 -2.14 -13.00 1.71
CA THR A 104 -1.84 -14.44 1.83
C THR A 104 -1.48 -14.80 3.27
N ILE A 105 -0.63 -13.99 3.91
CA ILE A 105 -0.29 -14.15 5.33
C ILE A 105 -1.54 -14.01 6.20
N ALA A 106 -2.38 -13.01 5.93
CA ALA A 106 -3.59 -12.76 6.70
C ALA A 106 -4.60 -13.92 6.61
N LYS A 107 -4.70 -14.56 5.45
CA LYS A 107 -5.56 -15.73 5.24
C LYS A 107 -5.00 -16.98 5.91
N ASN A 108 -3.68 -17.20 5.89
CA ASN A 108 -3.04 -18.37 6.50
C ASN A 108 -2.97 -18.31 8.04
N LYS A 109 -3.10 -17.11 8.63
CA LYS A 109 -3.15 -16.93 10.10
C LYS A 109 -4.57 -16.96 10.68
N LYS A 110 -5.58 -17.20 9.84
CA LYS A 110 -7.00 -17.24 10.20
C LYS A 110 -7.41 -18.67 10.47
#